data_AF-A0A6J4QS52-F1
#
_entry.id   AF-A0A6J4QS52-F1
#
_cell.length_a   1.000
_cell.length_b   1.000
_cell.length_c   1.000
_cell.angle_alpha   90.00
_cell.angle_beta   90.00
_cell.angle_gamma   90.00
#
_symmetry.space_group_name_H-M   'P 1'
#
loop_
_entity.id
_entity.type
_entity.pdbx_description
1 polymer ?
#
loop_
_entity_poly.entity_id
_entity_poly.type
_entity_poly.pdbx_seq_one_letter_code
_entity_poly.pdbx_strand_id
1 'polypeptide(L)'
;MFFEPPGRKCRPLRSRVLCVALCQGAALHYIDETNGVKDFDVWTFYAAHPAATFPPRRLVSRDFGSPKFGRSPGSQGLIGRRVDLLGRSIPARPSDDPVAALRRYLRGPRSVSARRLAEKAVVLLEPDHLLGTQVWP
;
A
#
# COMPACT_ATOMS: atom_id res chain seq x y z
N MET A 1 -12.10 -7.19 -0.50
CA MET A 1 -10.84 -7.95 -0.74
C MET A 1 -10.00 -7.17 -1.74
N PHE A 2 -9.04 -6.37 -1.27
CA PHE A 2 -8.27 -5.41 -2.09
C PHE A 2 -7.02 -6.04 -2.77
N PHE A 3 -6.86 -7.36 -2.66
CA PHE A 3 -5.55 -8.04 -2.76
C PHE A 3 -5.38 -8.92 -4.00
N GLU A 4 -6.19 -8.71 -5.04
CA GLU A 4 -6.12 -9.54 -6.24
C GLU A 4 -5.04 -9.04 -7.19
N PRO A 5 -3.90 -9.76 -7.34
CA PRO A 5 -2.90 -9.37 -8.30
C PRO A 5 -3.44 -9.54 -9.73
N PRO A 6 -3.09 -8.65 -10.66
CA PRO A 6 -3.71 -8.59 -11.97
C PRO A 6 -3.24 -9.72 -12.89
N GLY A 7 -4.20 -10.42 -13.51
CA GLY A 7 -3.95 -11.36 -14.59
C GLY A 7 -3.31 -12.70 -14.16
N ARG A 8 -3.25 -13.65 -15.11
CA ARG A 8 -2.81 -15.03 -14.84
C ARG A 8 -1.36 -15.12 -14.36
N LYS A 9 -0.45 -14.30 -14.90
CA LYS A 9 0.98 -14.31 -14.58
C LYS A 9 1.28 -13.92 -13.12
N CYS A 10 0.39 -13.16 -12.48
CA CYS A 10 0.58 -12.72 -11.11
C CYS A 10 -0.20 -13.59 -10.10
N ARG A 11 -0.92 -14.63 -10.55
CA ARG A 11 -1.68 -15.53 -9.70
C ARG A 11 -0.87 -16.14 -8.55
N PRO A 12 0.42 -16.53 -8.72
CA PRO A 12 1.24 -17.03 -7.62
C PRO A 12 1.46 -16.03 -6.48
N LEU A 13 1.26 -14.72 -6.72
CA LEU A 13 1.44 -13.70 -5.70
C LEU A 13 0.28 -13.66 -4.69
N ARG A 14 -0.88 -14.27 -4.98
CA ARG A 14 -2.05 -14.28 -4.10
C ARG A 14 -1.76 -14.89 -2.73
N SER A 15 -1.01 -15.99 -2.71
CA SER A 15 -0.59 -16.67 -1.48
C SER A 15 0.70 -16.10 -0.89
N ARG A 16 1.12 -14.91 -1.35
CA ARG A 16 2.37 -14.26 -0.97
C ARG A 16 2.17 -12.83 -0.49
N VAL A 17 0.94 -12.42 -0.19
CA VAL A 17 0.68 -11.13 0.46
C VAL A 17 1.36 -11.15 1.83
N LEU A 18 2.22 -10.17 2.08
CA LEU A 18 2.87 -9.98 3.37
C LEU A 18 2.04 -9.05 4.24
N CYS A 19 1.65 -7.91 3.68
CA CYS A 19 0.85 -6.89 4.35
C CYS A 19 0.23 -5.96 3.33
N VAL A 20 -0.73 -5.19 3.81
CA VAL A 20 -1.27 -4.02 3.12
C VAL A 20 -1.06 -2.82 4.00
N ALA A 21 -0.62 -1.73 3.40
CA ALA A 21 -0.30 -0.53 4.13
C ALA A 21 -0.95 0.70 3.50
N LEU A 22 -1.38 1.61 4.37
CA LEU A 22 -1.62 2.99 4.04
C LEU A 22 -0.28 3.72 3.98
N CYS A 23 -0.07 4.52 2.95
CA CYS A 23 1.19 5.22 2.73
C CYS A 23 0.99 6.71 2.51
N GLN A 24 2.10 7.45 2.50
CA GLN A 24 2.16 8.85 2.07
C GLN A 24 1.31 9.77 2.95
N GLY A 25 0.62 10.74 2.33
CA GLY A 25 -0.09 11.80 3.07
C GLY A 25 -1.19 11.27 3.97
N ALA A 26 -1.87 10.20 3.57
CA ALA A 26 -2.93 9.60 4.39
C ALA A 26 -2.36 8.88 5.63
N ALA A 27 -1.23 8.19 5.49
CA ALA A 27 -0.54 7.56 6.61
C ALA A 27 0.04 8.60 7.57
N LEU A 28 0.59 9.70 7.05
CA LEU A 28 1.11 10.79 7.86
C LEU A 28 -0.03 11.46 8.64
N HIS A 29 -1.17 11.74 8.00
CA HIS A 29 -2.36 12.28 8.67
C HIS A 29 -2.87 11.36 9.80
N TYR A 30 -2.82 10.03 9.61
CA TYR A 30 -3.20 9.09 10.67
C TYR A 30 -2.30 9.22 11.93
N ILE A 31 -1.05 9.63 11.77
CA ILE A 31 -0.08 9.72 12.87
C ILE A 31 -0.10 11.09 13.54
N ASP A 32 -0.18 12.18 12.75
CA ASP A 32 0.02 13.53 13.26
C ASP A 32 -1.20 14.45 13.16
N GLU A 33 -2.23 14.06 12.40
CA GLU A 33 -3.46 14.81 12.15
C GLU A 33 -3.28 16.23 11.57
N THR A 34 -2.06 16.60 11.15
CA THR A 34 -1.71 17.99 10.79
C THR A 34 -2.09 18.35 9.36
N ASN A 35 -1.98 17.39 8.43
CA ASN A 35 -2.19 17.61 7.00
C ASN A 35 -3.50 16.98 6.55
N GLY A 36 -4.29 17.64 5.70
CA GLY A 36 -5.47 17.00 5.11
C GLY A 36 -5.14 15.83 4.18
N VAL A 37 -6.05 14.86 4.07
CA VAL A 37 -5.92 13.73 3.14
C VAL A 37 -6.43 14.14 1.75
N LYS A 38 -5.64 13.94 0.69
CA LYS A 38 -6.05 14.20 -0.72
C LYS A 38 -6.65 12.97 -1.38
N ASP A 39 -6.03 11.83 -1.16
CA ASP A 39 -6.32 10.48 -1.63
C ASP A 39 -5.72 9.47 -0.64
N PHE A 40 -6.17 8.22 -0.73
CA PHE A 40 -5.63 7.11 0.05
C PHE A 40 -4.70 6.26 -0.83
N ASP A 41 -3.40 6.34 -0.59
CA ASP A 41 -2.42 5.46 -1.22
C ASP A 41 -2.34 4.13 -0.45
N VAL A 42 -2.90 3.07 -1.03
CA VAL A 42 -2.91 1.73 -0.42
C VAL A 42 -2.00 0.79 -1.20
N TRP A 43 -0.97 0.28 -0.52
CA TRP A 43 0.03 -0.61 -1.09
C TRP A 43 -0.13 -2.03 -0.59
N THR A 44 -0.23 -2.99 -1.50
CA THR A 44 -0.08 -4.42 -1.18
C THR A 44 1.35 -4.87 -1.41
N PHE A 45 2.02 -5.35 -0.37
CA PHE A 45 3.37 -5.89 -0.47
C PHE A 45 3.34 -7.41 -0.56
N TYR A 46 4.06 -7.95 -1.53
CA TYR A 46 4.15 -9.38 -1.80
C TYR A 46 5.57 -9.89 -1.55
N ALA A 47 5.70 -11.08 -0.97
CA ALA A 47 6.96 -11.81 -0.97
C ALA A 47 7.36 -12.11 -2.43
N ALA A 48 8.59 -11.79 -2.81
CA ALA A 48 9.08 -12.03 -4.16
C ALA A 48 8.91 -13.51 -4.58
N HIS A 49 8.56 -13.73 -5.84
CA HIS A 49 8.46 -15.06 -6.43
C HIS A 49 9.35 -15.12 -7.69
N PRO A 50 10.17 -16.17 -7.86
CA PRO A 50 11.11 -16.23 -8.98
C PRO A 50 10.43 -16.21 -10.36
N ALA A 51 9.25 -16.79 -10.47
CA ALA A 51 8.48 -16.82 -11.72
C ALA A 51 7.38 -15.74 -11.83
N ALA A 52 7.23 -14.85 -10.84
CA ALA A 52 6.15 -13.87 -10.84
C ALA A 52 6.54 -12.57 -10.11
N THR A 53 6.40 -11.44 -10.82
CA THR A 53 6.66 -10.10 -10.27
C THR A 53 5.43 -9.23 -10.45
N PHE A 54 5.04 -8.50 -9.41
CA PHE A 54 3.94 -7.55 -9.52
C PHE A 54 4.32 -6.45 -10.53
N PRO A 55 3.44 -6.10 -11.50
CA PRO A 55 3.76 -5.10 -12.51
C PRO A 55 4.03 -3.73 -11.87
N PRO A 56 5.23 -3.15 -12.00
CA PRO A 56 5.67 -2.02 -11.17
C PRO A 56 4.96 -0.70 -11.42
N ARG A 57 4.18 -0.59 -12.52
CA ARG A 57 3.40 0.61 -12.87
C ARG A 57 1.90 0.40 -12.76
N ARG A 58 1.45 -0.73 -12.18
CA ARG A 58 0.02 -0.99 -12.03
C ARG A 58 -0.53 -0.10 -10.92
N LEU A 59 -1.53 0.68 -11.28
CA LEU A 59 -2.36 1.49 -10.40
C LEU A 59 -3.81 1.17 -10.72
N VAL A 60 -4.63 0.98 -9.69
CA VAL A 60 -6.09 0.87 -9.81
C VAL A 60 -6.70 1.86 -8.84
N SER A 61 -7.37 2.89 -9.36
CA SER A 61 -8.10 3.85 -8.54
C SER A 61 -9.53 3.36 -8.30
N ARG A 62 -10.03 3.53 -7.08
CA ARG A 62 -11.39 3.21 -6.66
C ARG A 62 -11.99 4.37 -5.89
N ASP A 63 -13.31 4.43 -5.87
CA ASP A 63 -14.04 5.28 -4.93
C ASP A 63 -14.07 4.59 -3.56
N PHE A 64 -13.79 5.32 -2.48
CA PHE A 64 -14.07 4.84 -1.12
C PHE A 64 -15.57 4.57 -0.93
N GLY A 65 -16.44 5.24 -1.71
CA GLY A 65 -17.88 4.96 -1.76
C GLY A 65 -18.67 5.55 -0.59
N SER A 66 -18.01 6.28 0.32
CA SER A 66 -18.62 6.99 1.44
C SER A 66 -18.06 8.40 1.57
N PRO A 67 -18.91 9.41 1.84
CA PRO A 67 -18.47 10.79 2.00
C PRO A 67 -17.74 11.05 3.34
N LYS A 68 -17.60 10.04 4.21
CA LYS A 68 -16.97 10.15 5.54
C LYS A 68 -15.62 10.89 5.52
N PHE A 69 -14.82 10.70 4.49
CA PHE A 69 -13.49 11.30 4.34
C PHE A 69 -13.45 12.47 3.34
N GLY A 70 -14.61 13.03 3.03
CA GLY A 70 -14.78 14.03 1.98
C GLY A 70 -14.58 13.48 0.57
N ARG A 71 -14.74 14.34 -0.43
CA ARG A 71 -14.51 14.01 -1.84
C ARG A 71 -13.11 14.40 -2.27
N SER A 72 -12.53 13.65 -3.21
CA SER A 72 -11.26 14.04 -3.83
C SER A 72 -11.43 15.29 -4.71
N PRO A 73 -10.62 16.35 -4.49
CA PRO A 73 -10.64 17.53 -5.35
C PRO A 73 -10.41 17.15 -6.82
N GLY A 74 -11.20 17.74 -7.73
CA GLY A 74 -11.08 17.52 -9.18
C GLY A 74 -11.53 16.15 -9.68
N SER A 75 -12.03 15.25 -8.82
CA SER A 75 -12.55 13.94 -9.22
C SER A 75 -14.07 14.02 -9.39
N GLN A 76 -14.51 14.33 -10.61
CA GLN A 76 -15.94 14.29 -10.94
C GLN A 76 -16.44 12.85 -10.88
N GLY A 77 -17.53 12.60 -10.13
CA GLY A 77 -18.20 11.31 -10.07
C GLY A 77 -17.84 10.38 -8.90
N LEU A 78 -16.92 10.76 -8.00
CA LEU A 78 -16.69 9.99 -6.77
C LEU A 78 -17.62 10.46 -5.64
N ILE A 79 -18.24 9.51 -4.95
CA ILE A 79 -19.04 9.73 -3.73
C ILE A 79 -18.11 10.06 -2.57
N GLY A 80 -17.02 9.31 -2.44
CA GLY A 80 -16.02 9.44 -1.40
C GLY A 80 -14.64 9.85 -1.92
N ARG A 81 -13.65 9.62 -1.06
CA ARG A 81 -12.23 9.89 -1.33
C ARG A 81 -11.68 8.85 -2.30
N ARG A 82 -10.84 9.25 -3.25
CA ARG A 82 -10.12 8.34 -4.14
C ARG A 82 -9.19 7.44 -3.33
N VAL A 83 -9.20 6.15 -3.65
CA VAL A 83 -8.30 5.13 -3.11
C VAL A 83 -7.46 4.59 -4.26
N ASP A 84 -6.16 4.84 -4.21
CA ASP A 84 -5.19 4.37 -5.19
C ASP A 84 -4.58 3.04 -4.71
N LEU A 85 -4.90 1.96 -5.41
CA LEU A 85 -4.44 0.60 -5.09
C LEU A 85 -3.19 0.28 -5.90
N LEU A 86 -2.09 0.09 -5.21
CA LEU A 86 -0.78 -0.24 -5.77
C LEU A 86 -0.25 -1.56 -5.20
N GLY A 87 0.79 -2.10 -5.83
CA GLY A 87 1.43 -3.31 -5.34
C GLY A 87 2.92 -3.38 -5.63
N ARG A 88 3.62 -4.18 -4.82
CA ARG A 88 5.07 -4.39 -4.98
C ARG A 88 5.50 -5.75 -4.49
N SER A 89 6.30 -6.45 -5.29
CA SER A 89 7.07 -7.61 -4.81
C SER A 89 8.36 -7.13 -4.13
N ILE A 90 8.63 -7.59 -2.91
CA ILE A 90 9.81 -7.21 -2.12
C ILE A 90 10.66 -8.44 -1.75
N PRO A 91 11.97 -8.28 -1.51
CA PRO A 91 12.84 -9.37 -1.08
C PRO A 91 12.50 -9.85 0.35
N ALA A 92 11.61 -10.84 0.43
CA ALA A 92 11.12 -11.44 1.66
C ALA A 92 10.55 -12.84 1.38
N ARG A 93 10.42 -13.67 2.42
CA ARG A 93 9.72 -14.96 2.37
C ARG A 93 8.26 -14.79 2.80
N PRO A 94 7.32 -15.63 2.35
CA PRO A 94 5.91 -15.53 2.76
C PRO A 94 5.67 -15.60 4.27
N SER A 95 6.55 -16.27 5.01
CA SER A 95 6.48 -16.41 6.48
C SER A 95 7.30 -15.35 7.25
N ASP A 96 7.93 -14.40 6.55
CA ASP A 96 8.68 -13.34 7.23
C ASP A 96 7.69 -12.43 8.00
N ASP A 97 8.13 -11.90 9.14
CA ASP A 97 7.40 -10.86 9.85
C ASP A 97 7.16 -9.64 8.92
N PRO A 98 5.90 -9.22 8.70
CA PRO A 98 5.59 -8.16 7.74
C PRO A 98 6.23 -6.82 8.09
N VAL A 99 6.29 -6.47 9.38
CA VAL A 99 6.87 -5.19 9.85
C VAL A 99 8.36 -5.16 9.57
N ALA A 100 9.09 -6.20 9.98
CA ALA A 100 10.54 -6.31 9.75
C ALA A 100 10.88 -6.36 8.26
N ALA A 101 10.11 -7.12 7.47
CA ALA A 101 10.31 -7.22 6.02
C ALA A 101 10.11 -5.86 5.33
N LEU A 102 9.05 -5.13 5.69
CA LEU A 102 8.75 -3.83 5.11
C LEU A 102 9.76 -2.76 5.55
N ARG A 103 10.16 -2.72 6.82
CA ARG A 103 11.26 -1.84 7.30
C ARG A 103 12.56 -2.10 6.55
N ARG A 104 12.93 -3.38 6.37
CA ARG A 104 14.12 -3.77 5.60
C ARG A 104 14.04 -3.27 4.16
N TYR A 105 12.88 -3.35 3.52
CA TYR A 105 12.67 -2.84 2.17
C TYR A 105 12.80 -1.31 2.08
N LEU A 106 12.24 -0.58 3.04
CA LEU A 106 12.23 0.89 3.05
C LEU A 106 13.58 1.51 3.40
N ARG A 107 14.43 0.84 4.20
CA ARG A 107 15.79 1.31 4.52
C ARG A 107 16.73 1.36 3.31
N GLY A 108 16.52 0.51 2.30
CA GLY A 108 17.37 0.41 1.12
C GLY A 108 16.60 0.60 -0.18
N PRO A 109 16.02 1.79 -0.44
CA PRO A 109 15.09 1.97 -1.54
C PRO A 109 15.82 1.94 -2.89
N ARG A 110 15.55 0.88 -3.67
CA ARG A 110 16.16 0.64 -5.00
C ARG A 110 15.31 1.11 -6.18
N SER A 111 14.14 1.71 -5.95
CA SER A 111 13.28 2.27 -6.99
C SER A 111 12.73 3.63 -6.59
N VAL A 112 12.30 4.43 -7.58
CA VAL A 112 11.66 5.73 -7.34
C VAL A 112 10.46 5.61 -6.40
N SER A 113 9.61 4.60 -6.61
CA SER A 113 8.49 4.33 -5.71
C SER A 113 8.92 3.97 -4.29
N ALA A 114 10.02 3.22 -4.12
CA ALA A 114 10.54 2.88 -2.80
C ALA A 114 11.10 4.10 -2.08
N ARG A 115 11.75 5.01 -2.82
CA ARG A 115 12.27 6.28 -2.27
C ARG A 115 11.12 7.15 -1.78
N ARG A 116 10.10 7.35 -2.62
CA ARG A 116 8.88 8.08 -2.23
C ARG A 116 8.19 7.45 -1.03
N LEU A 117 8.05 6.13 -1.00
CA LEU A 117 7.50 5.41 0.15
C LEU A 117 8.31 5.63 1.43
N ALA A 118 9.64 5.73 1.34
CA ALA A 118 10.51 5.97 2.49
C ALA A 118 10.58 7.45 2.92
N GLU A 119 10.08 8.39 2.12
CA GLU A 119 10.02 9.82 2.47
C GLU A 119 8.89 10.16 3.45
N LYS A 120 7.94 9.25 3.66
CA LYS A 120 6.74 9.48 4.47
C LYS A 120 6.32 8.23 5.23
N ALA A 121 5.45 8.43 6.21
CA ALA A 121 4.94 7.37 7.03
C ALA A 121 4.26 6.23 6.26
N VAL A 122 4.31 5.05 6.89
CA VAL A 122 3.67 3.82 6.44
C VAL A 122 2.99 3.14 7.63
N VAL A 123 1.68 2.89 7.50
CA VAL A 123 0.82 2.31 8.54
C VAL A 123 0.14 1.06 8.01
N LEU A 124 0.13 -0.03 8.77
CA LEU A 124 -0.50 -1.28 8.32
C LEU A 124 -2.02 -1.21 8.38
N LEU A 125 -2.64 -1.72 7.32
CA LEU A 125 -4.06 -2.02 7.22
C LEU A 125 -4.33 -3.53 7.36
N GLU A 126 -3.39 -4.36 6.91
CA GLU A 126 -3.44 -5.81 7.03
C GLU A 126 -2.04 -6.35 7.33
N PRO A 127 -1.93 -7.46 8.09
CA PRO A 127 -3.02 -8.26 8.65
C PRO A 127 -3.73 -7.58 9.85
N ASP A 128 -4.97 -7.99 10.14
CA ASP A 128 -5.80 -7.45 11.23
C ASP A 128 -5.09 -7.29 12.58
N HIS A 129 -4.29 -8.28 12.99
CA HIS A 129 -3.57 -8.23 14.28
C HIS A 129 -2.45 -7.17 14.32
N LEU A 130 -2.11 -6.56 13.18
CA LEU A 130 -1.16 -5.46 13.05
C LEU A 130 -1.82 -4.16 12.58
N LEU A 131 -3.16 -4.12 12.46
CA LEU A 131 -3.89 -2.93 12.00
C LEU A 131 -3.51 -1.68 12.82
N GLY A 132 -3.23 -0.58 12.12
CA GLY A 132 -2.83 0.69 12.74
C GLY A 132 -1.35 0.76 13.15
N THR A 133 -0.58 -0.32 12.99
CA THR A 133 0.85 -0.32 13.34
C THR A 133 1.63 0.61 12.41
N GLN A 134 2.31 1.60 12.98
CA GLN A 134 3.28 2.43 12.28
C GLN A 134 4.58 1.64 12.02
N VAL A 135 4.84 1.37 10.74
CA VAL A 135 6.03 0.61 10.29
C VAL A 135 7.19 1.54 9.99
N TRP A 136 6.90 2.73 9.46
CA TRP A 136 7.90 3.71 9.04
C TRP A 136 7.48 5.12 9.48
N PRO A 137 8.42 5.95 9.98
CA PRO A 137 8.16 7.34 10.34
C PRO A 137 7.80 8.21 9.14
#